data_AF-A0A1G3HXW0-F1
#
_entry.id   AF-A0A1G3HXW0-F1
#
_cell.length_a   1.000
_cell.length_b   1.000
_cell.length_c   1.000
_cell.angle_alpha   90.00
_cell.angle_beta   90.00
_cell.angle_gamma   90.00
#
_symmetry.space_group_name_H-M   'P 1'
#
loop_
_entity.id
_entity.type
_entity.pdbx_description
1 polymer ?
#
loop_
_entity_poly.entity_id
_entity_poly.type
_entity_poly.pdbx_seq_one_letter_code
_entity_poly.pdbx_strand_id
1 'polypeptide(L)'
;MNLLTPRELELVALGAALGSNCASCVEHHVGAARQAGLDEAQIGVALAAADQIRQVPAQKALDAAHRALERAAPAAGAAAEPCPCAGIMATACAER
;
A
#
# COMPACT_ATOMS: atom_id res chain seq x y z
N MET A 1 29.79 -12.25 3.64
CA MET A 1 30.31 -10.97 3.12
C MET A 1 29.12 -10.12 2.76
N ASN A 2 29.09 -8.85 3.18
CA ASN A 2 28.05 -7.93 2.75
C ASN A 2 28.52 -7.23 1.48
N LEU A 3 27.71 -7.27 0.41
CA LEU A 3 28.07 -6.70 -0.90
C LEU A 3 27.97 -5.17 -0.92
N LEU A 4 27.31 -4.58 0.08
CA LEU A 4 27.02 -3.15 0.18
C LEU A 4 27.84 -2.51 1.31
N THR A 5 28.31 -1.29 1.08
CA THR A 5 28.85 -0.42 2.12
C THR A 5 27.74 -0.01 3.10
N PRO A 6 28.08 0.47 4.31
CA PRO A 6 27.08 1.00 5.25
C PRO A 6 26.20 2.10 4.64
N ARG A 7 26.79 2.99 3.81
CA ARG A 7 26.04 4.03 3.09
C ARG A 7 25.00 3.44 2.14
N GLU A 8 25.40 2.44 1.35
CA GLU A 8 24.51 1.79 0.40
C GLU A 8 23.41 0.98 1.10
N LEU A 9 23.74 0.34 2.22
CA LEU A 9 22.75 -0.36 3.05
C LEU A 9 21.68 0.61 3.55
N GLU A 10 22.06 1.77 4.09
CA GLU A 10 21.10 2.74 4.60
C GLU A 10 20.24 3.36 3.49
N LEU A 11 20.79 3.55 2.28
CA LEU A 11 19.99 3.97 1.12
C LEU A 11 18.93 2.92 0.74
N VAL A 12 19.30 1.63 0.74
CA VAL A 12 18.36 0.53 0.49
C VAL A 12 17.31 0.47 1.61
N ALA A 13 17.72 0.64 2.86
CA ALA A 13 16.83 0.60 4.01
C ALA A 13 15.83 1.76 4.00
N LEU A 14 16.25 2.98 3.66
CA LEU A 14 15.35 4.12 3.46
C LEU A 14 14.30 3.84 2.38
N GLY A 15 14.73 3.26 1.24
CA GLY A 15 13.83 2.87 0.15
C GLY A 15 12.80 1.83 0.60
N ALA A 16 13.24 0.78 1.29
CA ALA A 16 12.35 -0.27 1.81
C ALA A 16 11.39 0.26 2.89
N ALA A 17 11.88 1.09 3.81
CA ALA A 17 11.09 1.69 4.87
C ALA A 17 9.96 2.55 4.31
N LEU A 18 10.28 3.45 3.37
CA LEU A 18 9.27 4.32 2.77
C LEU A 18 8.33 3.55 1.83
N GLY A 19 8.87 2.63 1.02
CA GLY A 19 8.08 1.80 0.11
C GLY A 19 7.07 0.88 0.83
N SER A 20 7.39 0.45 2.06
CA SER A 20 6.49 -0.35 2.91
C SER A 20 5.60 0.49 3.84
N ASN A 21 5.63 1.82 3.73
CA ASN A 21 4.93 2.75 4.61
C ASN A 21 5.28 2.63 6.11
N CYS A 22 6.48 2.18 6.46
CA CYS A 22 6.91 2.08 7.87
C CYS A 22 7.50 3.41 8.36
N ALA A 23 6.67 4.30 8.93
CA ALA A 23 7.10 5.62 9.39
C ALA A 23 8.25 5.58 10.43
N SER A 24 8.15 4.72 11.43
CA SER A 24 9.21 4.55 12.45
C SER A 24 10.52 4.01 11.85
N CYS A 25 10.44 3.16 10.83
CA CYS A 25 11.61 2.68 10.11
C CYS A 25 12.28 3.83 9.34
N VAL A 26 11.50 4.73 8.72
CA VAL A 26 12.05 5.91 8.03
C VAL A 26 12.81 6.80 9.00
N GLU A 27 12.22 7.12 10.16
CA GLU A 27 12.88 7.93 11.19
C GLU A 27 14.20 7.31 11.67
N HIS A 28 14.20 5.99 11.92
CA HIS A 28 15.40 5.26 12.31
C HIS A 28 16.49 5.32 11.23
N HIS A 29 16.15 4.97 9.99
CA HIS A 29 17.12 4.88 8.90
C HIS A 29 17.60 6.26 8.41
N VAL A 30 16.83 7.34 8.61
CA VAL A 30 17.36 8.71 8.41
C VAL A 30 18.48 9.01 9.41
N GLY A 31 18.31 8.62 10.68
CA GLY A 31 19.37 8.75 11.69
C GLY A 31 20.60 7.90 11.37
N ALA A 32 20.40 6.65 10.97
CA ALA A 32 21.49 5.72 10.63
C ALA A 32 22.23 6.14 9.34
N ALA A 33 21.52 6.63 8.33
CA ALA A 33 22.11 7.17 7.10
C ALA A 33 23.08 8.33 7.38
N ARG A 34 22.71 9.25 8.27
CA ARG A 34 23.59 10.34 8.72
C ARG A 34 24.85 9.80 9.40
N GLN A 35 24.70 8.81 10.27
CA GLN A 35 25.83 8.16 10.95
C GLN A 35 26.76 7.42 9.95
N ALA A 36 26.20 6.89 8.86
CA ALA A 36 26.96 6.29 7.76
C ALA A 36 27.66 7.33 6.85
N GLY A 37 27.43 8.63 7.07
CA GLY A 37 28.08 9.73 6.34
C GLY A 37 27.36 10.17 5.07
N LEU A 38 26.07 9.86 4.93
CA LEU A 38 25.23 10.47 3.90
C LEU A 38 24.85 11.90 4.32
N ASP A 39 24.89 12.82 3.36
CA ASP A 39 24.38 14.18 3.58
C ASP A 39 22.86 14.27 3.35
N GLU A 40 22.26 15.39 3.75
CA GLU A 40 20.82 15.62 3.61
C GLU A 40 20.34 15.58 2.15
N ALA A 41 21.19 15.98 1.19
CA ALA A 41 20.82 15.97 -0.22
C ALA A 41 20.73 14.54 -0.75
N GLN A 42 21.69 13.68 -0.39
CA GLN A 42 21.68 12.26 -0.73
C GLN A 42 20.49 11.53 -0.11
N ILE A 43 20.19 11.79 1.17
CA ILE A 43 19.02 11.23 1.85
C ILE A 43 17.74 11.73 1.18
N GLY A 44 17.65 13.03 0.88
CA GLY A 44 16.50 13.64 0.21
C GLY A 44 16.23 13.05 -1.17
N VAL A 45 17.28 12.81 -1.98
CA VAL A 45 17.15 12.16 -3.28
C VAL A 45 16.62 10.73 -3.13
N ALA A 46 17.12 9.97 -2.16
CA ALA A 46 16.65 8.61 -1.91
C ALA A 46 15.16 8.57 -1.49
N LEU A 47 14.76 9.46 -0.58
CA LEU A 47 13.38 9.59 -0.14
C LEU A 47 12.44 10.01 -1.28
N ALA A 48 12.87 10.98 -2.11
CA ALA A 48 12.09 11.42 -3.27
C ALA A 48 11.89 10.27 -4.26
N ALA A 49 12.95 9.53 -4.60
CA ALA A 49 12.86 8.38 -5.50
C ALA A 49 11.95 7.28 -4.92
N ALA A 50 12.07 6.98 -3.62
CA ALA A 50 11.25 5.99 -2.96
C ALA A 50 9.77 6.39 -2.87
N ASP A 51 9.45 7.68 -2.67
CA ASP A 51 8.06 8.16 -2.70
C ASP A 51 7.47 8.01 -4.10
N GLN A 52 8.20 8.38 -5.17
CA GLN A 52 7.73 8.18 -6.54
C GLN A 52 7.39 6.71 -6.82
N ILE A 53 8.25 5.78 -6.37
CA ILE A 53 8.00 4.34 -6.51
C ILE A 53 6.77 3.91 -5.70
N ARG A 54 6.62 4.41 -4.47
CA ARG A 54 5.52 4.11 -3.55
C ARG A 54 4.15 4.55 -4.09
N GLN A 55 4.09 5.64 -4.84
CA GLN A 55 2.85 6.12 -5.45
C GLN A 55 2.31 5.14 -6.52
N VAL A 56 3.17 4.41 -7.24
CA VAL A 56 2.74 3.50 -8.31
C VAL A 56 1.80 2.38 -7.82
N PRO A 57 2.15 1.56 -6.81
CA PRO A 57 1.24 0.55 -6.29
C PRO A 57 0.03 1.17 -5.57
N ALA A 58 0.18 2.32 -4.91
CA ALA A 58 -0.93 3.02 -4.27
C ALA A 58 -2.00 3.43 -5.29
N GLN A 59 -1.59 4.04 -6.41
CA GLN A 59 -2.50 4.42 -7.49
C GLN A 59 -3.16 3.18 -8.12
N LYS A 60 -2.38 2.12 -8.39
CA LYS A 60 -2.93 0.88 -8.94
C LYS A 60 -3.97 0.22 -8.02
N ALA A 61 -3.75 0.26 -6.72
CA ALA A 61 -4.70 -0.25 -5.73
C ALA A 61 -5.99 0.57 -5.73
N LEU A 62 -5.88 1.90 -5.79
CA LEU A 62 -7.04 2.79 -5.89
C LEU A 62 -7.82 2.55 -7.19
N ASP A 63 -7.14 2.45 -8.32
CA ASP A 63 -7.80 2.16 -9.61
C ASP A 63 -8.49 0.79 -9.59
N ALA A 64 -7.87 -0.21 -8.95
CA ALA A 64 -8.48 -1.53 -8.79
C ALA A 64 -9.74 -1.49 -7.92
N ALA A 65 -9.73 -0.68 -6.86
CA ALA A 65 -10.90 -0.46 -6.02
C ALA A 65 -12.04 0.21 -6.81
N HIS A 66 -11.76 1.25 -7.59
CA HIS A 66 -12.77 1.90 -8.45
C HIS A 66 -13.36 0.92 -9.47
N ARG A 67 -12.53 0.15 -10.18
CA ARG A 67 -13.01 -0.88 -11.11
C ARG A 67 -13.83 -1.98 -10.44
N ALA A 68 -13.60 -2.26 -9.16
CA ALA A 68 -14.42 -3.21 -8.41
C ALA A 68 -15.81 -2.62 -8.11
N LEU A 69 -15.88 -1.34 -7.74
CA LEU A 69 -17.15 -0.63 -7.52
C LEU A 69 -17.97 -0.52 -8.82
N GLU A 70 -17.34 -0.17 -9.95
CA GLU A 70 -18.01 -0.09 -11.25
C GLU A 70 -18.57 -1.44 -11.72
N ARG A 71 -17.84 -2.55 -11.48
CA ARG A 71 -18.33 -3.90 -11.79
C ARG A 71 -19.43 -4.37 -10.84
N ALA A 72 -19.43 -3.89 -9.61
CA ALA A 72 -20.47 -4.20 -8.62
C ALA A 72 -21.73 -3.36 -8.81
N ALA A 73 -21.67 -2.24 -9.54
CA ALA A 73 -22.86 -1.50 -9.95
C ALA A 73 -23.72 -2.43 -10.83
N PRO A 74 -24.94 -2.80 -10.38
CA PRO A 74 -25.77 -3.69 -11.17
C PRO A 74 -26.07 -3.01 -12.50
N ALA A 75 -26.01 -3.78 -13.60
CA ALA A 75 -26.73 -3.40 -14.80
C ALA A 75 -28.18 -3.13 -14.36
N ALA A 76 -28.58 -1.86 -14.36
CA ALA A 76 -29.93 -1.45 -14.06
C ALA A 76 -30.86 -2.15 -15.07
N GLY A 77 -31.40 -3.32 -14.70
CA GLY A 77 -32.22 -4.13 -15.60
C GLY A 77 -32.21 -5.65 -15.42
N ALA A 78 -31.49 -6.24 -14.46
CA ALA A 78 -31.67 -7.67 -14.17
C ALA A 78 -32.63 -7.86 -12.98
N ALA A 79 -33.87 -8.26 -13.31
CA ALA A 79 -34.88 -8.64 -12.34
C ALA A 79 -34.31 -9.63 -11.31
N ALA A 80 -34.60 -9.37 -10.04
CA ALA A 80 -34.20 -10.22 -8.93
C ALA A 80 -34.77 -11.64 -9.12
N GLU A 81 -33.90 -12.62 -9.35
CA GLU A 81 -34.27 -14.02 -9.13
C GLU A 81 -34.37 -14.25 -7.61
N PRO A 82 -35.48 -14.80 -7.11
CA PRO A 82 -35.66 -15.00 -5.68
C PRO A 82 -34.70 -16.08 -5.15
N CYS A 83 -34.10 -15.81 -3.98
CA CYS A 83 -33.26 -16.77 -3.27
C CYS A 83 -34.01 -18.11 -3.07
N PRO A 84 -33.37 -19.27 -3.31
CA PRO A 84 -33.94 -20.59 -3.02
C PRO A 84 -34.34 -20.79 -1.54
N CYS A 85 -33.87 -19.90 -0.68
CA CYS A 85 -34.09 -19.90 0.76
C CYS A 85 -35.37 -19.16 1.20
N ALA A 86 -36.05 -18.41 0.32
CA ALA A 86 -37.17 -17.54 0.68
C ALA A 86 -38.40 -18.27 1.28
N GLY A 87 -38.44 -19.60 1.21
CA GLY A 87 -39.50 -20.42 1.79
C GLY A 87 -39.23 -21.01 3.19
N ILE A 88 -38.03 -20.88 3.77
CA ILE A 88 -37.64 -21.67 4.96
C ILE A 88 -37.09 -20.81 6.11
N MET A 89 -37.87 -19.83 6.59
CA MET A 89 -37.66 -19.02 7.82
C MET A 89 -37.04 -17.63 7.61
N ALA A 90 -37.93 -16.63 7.51
CA ALA A 90 -37.67 -15.21 7.40
C ALA A 90 -37.09 -14.53 8.67
N THR A 91 -36.56 -15.26 9.65
CA THR A 91 -36.15 -14.68 10.95
C THR A 91 -34.64 -14.56 11.16
N ALA A 92 -33.78 -15.10 10.28
CA ALA A 92 -32.34 -15.16 10.54
C ALA A 92 -31.50 -14.00 9.96
N CYS A 93 -32.04 -13.14 9.09
CA CYS A 93 -31.23 -12.12 8.38
C CYS A 93 -31.31 -10.70 8.95
N ALA A 94 -32.00 -10.46 10.08
CA ALA A 94 -32.17 -9.11 10.62
C ALA A 94 -31.07 -8.66 11.61
N GLU A 95 -30.11 -9.51 12.00
CA GLU A 95 -29.17 -9.19 13.10
C GLU A 95 -27.69 -9.51 12.82
N ARG A 96 -27.21 -9.35 11.58
CA ARG A 96 -25.76 -9.23 11.38
C ARG A 96 -25.38 -8.39 10.17
#